data_AF-A0A2T2T7H8-F1
#
_entry.id   AF-A0A2T2T7H8-F1
#
_cell.length_a   1.000
_cell.length_b   1.000
_cell.length_c   1.000
_cell.angle_alpha   90.00
_cell.angle_beta   90.00
_cell.angle_gamma   90.00
#
_symmetry.space_group_name_H-M   'P 1'
#
loop_
_entity.id
_entity.type
_entity.pdbx_description
1 polymer ?
#
loop_
_entity_poly.entity_id
_entity_poly.type
_entity_poly.pdbx_seq_one_letter_code
_entity_poly.pdbx_strand_id
1 'polypeptide(L)'
;MNTPEGRAADPPGETPADRVGEMEKDDEDLDRLIDELESARIEPDPDMDDVPEPDLENDVDDLVSETLARIHEAQNQYRKAAQIYVKLASQEPDQSRAYLEKAAEMRQQAEQNAKDEPTR
;
A
#
# COMPACT_ATOMS: atom_id res chain seq x y z
N MET A 1 -23.78 -16.41 -60.63
CA MET A 1 -24.34 -16.23 -59.27
C MET A 1 -23.18 -16.03 -58.32
N ASN A 2 -23.00 -14.83 -57.78
CA ASN A 2 -22.24 -14.60 -56.56
C ASN A 2 -22.98 -13.49 -55.79
N THR A 3 -23.36 -13.84 -54.57
CA THR A 3 -24.22 -13.09 -53.64
C THR A 3 -23.41 -11.98 -52.96
N PRO A 4 -23.99 -10.79 -52.68
CA PRO A 4 -23.30 -9.76 -51.89
C PRO A 4 -23.30 -10.15 -50.41
N GLU A 5 -22.11 -10.24 -49.80
CA GLU A 5 -21.96 -10.36 -48.35
C GLU A 5 -22.47 -9.09 -47.67
N GLY A 6 -23.26 -9.33 -46.63
CA GLY A 6 -23.93 -8.30 -45.85
C GLY A 6 -22.94 -7.32 -45.23
N ARG A 7 -23.20 -6.04 -45.48
CA ARG A 7 -22.77 -4.95 -44.62
C ARG A 7 -23.29 -5.26 -43.22
N ALA A 8 -22.39 -5.68 -42.32
CA ALA A 8 -22.67 -5.74 -40.90
C ALA A 8 -23.24 -4.37 -40.50
N ALA A 9 -24.45 -4.38 -39.94
CA ALA A 9 -25.06 -3.20 -39.39
C ALA A 9 -24.15 -2.68 -38.27
N ASP A 10 -23.78 -1.40 -38.32
CA ASP A 10 -23.32 -0.68 -37.14
C ASP A 10 -24.28 -0.98 -35.98
N PRO A 11 -23.79 -1.24 -34.75
CA PRO A 11 -24.67 -1.23 -33.58
C PRO A 11 -25.43 0.11 -33.59
N PRO A 12 -26.71 0.16 -33.18
CA PRO A 12 -27.44 1.42 -33.12
C PRO A 12 -26.64 2.38 -32.25
N GLY A 13 -25.95 3.33 -32.89
CA GLY A 13 -25.13 4.30 -32.19
C GLY A 13 -26.04 5.11 -31.30
N GLU A 14 -25.68 5.21 -30.02
CA GLU A 14 -26.35 6.04 -29.03
C GLU A 14 -26.69 7.38 -29.68
N THR A 15 -27.99 7.68 -29.71
CA THR A 15 -28.41 8.92 -30.35
C THR A 15 -27.87 10.08 -29.50
N PRO A 16 -27.64 11.25 -30.10
CA PRO A 16 -27.28 12.44 -29.33
C PRO A 16 -28.25 12.73 -28.18
N ALA A 17 -29.51 12.30 -28.28
CA ALA A 17 -30.50 12.42 -27.21
C ALA A 17 -30.25 11.44 -26.05
N ASP A 18 -29.85 10.20 -26.33
CA ASP A 18 -29.49 9.23 -25.28
C ASP A 18 -28.28 9.72 -24.48
N ARG A 19 -27.30 10.31 -25.17
CA ARG A 19 -26.08 10.83 -24.55
C ARG A 19 -26.33 12.04 -23.63
N VAL A 20 -27.29 12.89 -23.97
CA VAL A 20 -27.73 14.01 -23.11
C VAL A 20 -28.48 13.48 -21.89
N GLY A 21 -29.34 12.48 -22.06
CA GLY A 21 -30.08 11.86 -20.95
C GLY A 21 -29.20 11.04 -19.99
N GLU A 22 -28.00 10.63 -20.40
CA GLU A 22 -26.99 10.06 -19.50
C GLU A 22 -26.23 11.13 -18.72
N MET A 23 -25.84 12.23 -19.38
CA MET A 23 -25.20 13.37 -18.70
C MET A 23 -26.10 13.97 -17.63
N GLU A 24 -27.40 14.11 -17.89
CA GLU A 24 -28.36 14.61 -16.88
C GLU A 24 -28.47 13.70 -15.65
N LYS A 25 -28.33 12.38 -15.81
CA LYS A 25 -28.34 11.43 -14.69
C LYS A 25 -27.04 11.48 -13.89
N ASP A 26 -25.92 11.62 -14.57
CA ASP A 26 -24.62 11.76 -13.92
C ASP A 26 -24.59 13.01 -13.03
N ASP A 27 -25.21 14.11 -13.49
CA ASP A 27 -25.37 15.34 -12.69
C ASP A 27 -26.28 15.11 -11.45
N GLU A 28 -27.41 14.40 -11.61
CA GLU A 28 -28.31 14.06 -10.48
C GLU A 28 -27.65 13.16 -9.43
N ASP A 29 -26.84 12.19 -9.85
CA ASP A 29 -26.13 11.29 -8.95
C ASP A 29 -24.95 12.01 -8.26
N LEU A 30 -24.32 12.98 -8.93
CA LEU A 30 -23.30 13.84 -8.32
C LEU A 30 -23.89 14.73 -7.22
N ASP A 31 -25.04 15.37 -7.47
CA ASP A 31 -25.72 16.18 -6.45
C ASP A 31 -26.10 15.36 -5.23
N ARG A 32 -26.59 14.12 -5.42
CA ARG A 32 -26.88 13.20 -4.31
C ARG A 32 -25.64 12.84 -3.49
N LEU A 33 -24.51 12.61 -4.16
CA LEU A 33 -23.24 12.30 -3.49
C LEU A 33 -22.72 13.50 -2.70
N ILE A 34 -22.88 14.72 -3.22
CA ILE A 34 -22.52 15.95 -2.52
C ILE A 34 -23.35 16.07 -1.23
N ASP A 35 -24.67 15.90 -1.32
CA ASP A 35 -25.55 15.94 -0.14
C ASP A 35 -25.17 14.87 0.91
N GLU A 36 -24.84 13.65 0.45
CA GLU A 36 -24.39 12.57 1.34
C GLU A 36 -23.10 12.94 2.07
N LEU A 37 -22.10 13.46 1.36
CA LEU A 37 -20.81 13.86 1.93
C LEU A 37 -20.93 15.06 2.87
N GLU A 38 -21.77 16.04 2.55
CA GLU A 38 -22.02 17.18 3.44
C GLU A 38 -22.73 16.74 4.73
N SER A 39 -23.69 15.82 4.64
CA SER A 39 -24.37 15.26 5.81
C SER A 39 -23.48 14.37 6.68
N ALA A 40 -22.47 13.74 6.08
CA ALA A 40 -21.51 12.87 6.75
C ALA A 40 -20.32 13.63 7.35
N ARG A 41 -20.28 14.97 7.25
CA ARG A 41 -19.22 15.79 7.82
C ARG A 41 -19.14 15.57 9.34
N ILE A 42 -18.02 15.05 9.79
CA ILE A 42 -17.70 14.92 11.22
C ILE A 42 -17.21 16.28 11.71
N GLU A 43 -17.88 16.85 12.71
CA GLU A 43 -17.39 18.02 13.45
C GLU A 43 -16.36 17.55 14.49
N PRO A 44 -15.09 17.98 14.41
CA PRO A 44 -14.12 17.68 15.44
C PRO A 44 -14.56 18.31 16.75
N ASP A 45 -14.72 17.49 17.79
CA ASP A 45 -15.02 17.97 19.13
C ASP A 45 -13.79 18.71 19.69
N PRO A 46 -13.89 20.02 19.98
CA PRO A 46 -12.77 20.84 20.41
C PRO A 46 -12.25 20.50 21.82
N ASP A 47 -12.99 19.71 22.60
CA ASP A 47 -12.63 19.30 23.96
C ASP A 47 -12.01 17.88 24.00
N MET A 48 -11.67 17.29 22.84
CA MET A 48 -11.02 15.96 22.71
C MET A 48 -9.55 15.93 23.13
N ASP A 49 -9.00 16.99 23.70
CA ASP A 49 -7.61 17.03 24.22
C ASP A 49 -7.36 16.01 25.36
N ASP A 50 -8.42 15.46 25.95
CA ASP A 50 -8.38 14.49 27.05
C ASP A 50 -8.54 13.03 26.60
N VAL A 51 -8.59 12.75 25.29
CA VAL A 51 -8.50 11.37 24.80
C VAL A 51 -7.05 10.93 24.98
N PRO A 52 -6.75 9.94 25.85
CA PRO A 52 -5.40 9.42 25.96
C PRO A 52 -4.98 8.93 24.58
N GLU A 53 -3.88 9.49 24.07
CA GLU A 53 -3.29 9.03 22.82
C GLU A 53 -3.14 7.51 22.92
N PRO A 54 -3.58 6.74 21.90
CA PRO A 54 -3.32 5.32 21.92
C PRO A 54 -1.82 5.11 22.06
N ASP A 55 -1.42 4.25 22.99
CA ASP A 55 -0.02 3.90 23.23
C ASP A 55 0.49 3.04 22.06
N LEU A 56 0.76 3.70 20.94
CA LEU A 56 1.24 3.10 19.71
C LEU A 56 2.75 2.85 19.76
N GLU A 57 3.47 3.36 20.76
CA GLU A 57 4.94 3.24 20.84
C GLU A 57 5.38 1.77 20.95
N ASN A 58 4.55 0.91 21.55
CA ASN A 58 4.88 -0.50 21.76
C ASN A 58 4.56 -1.41 20.56
N ASP A 59 3.59 -1.06 19.71
CA ASP A 59 3.14 -1.94 18.62
C ASP A 59 4.02 -1.86 17.36
N VAL A 60 4.74 -0.74 17.14
CA VAL A 60 5.55 -0.57 15.93
C VAL A 60 6.85 -1.38 15.98
N ASP A 61 7.42 -1.58 17.18
CA ASP A 61 8.69 -2.30 17.36
C ASP A 61 8.55 -3.83 17.19
N ASP A 62 7.33 -4.34 17.28
CA ASP A 62 6.97 -5.74 17.03
C ASP A 62 6.46 -5.99 15.61
N LEU A 63 6.29 -4.94 14.79
CA LEU A 63 6.00 -5.10 13.37
C LEU A 63 7.25 -5.61 12.64
N VAL A 64 7.24 -6.90 12.33
CA VAL A 64 8.31 -7.58 11.60
C VAL A 64 7.75 -8.05 10.26
N SER A 65 8.24 -7.47 9.17
CA SER A 65 7.92 -7.91 7.81
C SER A 65 9.17 -8.03 6.97
N GLU A 66 9.12 -8.90 5.96
CA GLU A 66 10.20 -9.02 4.99
C GLU A 66 10.47 -7.68 4.26
N THR A 67 9.40 -6.96 3.90
CA THR A 67 9.50 -5.63 3.28
C THR A 67 10.27 -4.65 4.17
N LEU A 68 9.99 -4.65 5.48
CA LEU A 68 10.71 -3.80 6.43
C LEU A 68 12.21 -4.19 6.50
N ALA A 69 12.52 -5.49 6.52
CA ALA A 69 13.90 -5.96 6.48
C ALA A 69 14.64 -5.46 5.23
N ARG A 70 14.00 -5.53 4.06
CA ARG A 70 14.56 -5.05 2.78
C ARG A 70 14.73 -3.53 2.75
N ILE A 71 13.85 -2.76 3.37
CA ILE A 71 14.01 -1.29 3.51
C ILE A 71 15.26 -0.98 4.33
N HIS A 72 15.45 -1.64 5.47
CA HIS A 72 16.66 -1.46 6.28
C HIS A 72 17.94 -1.88 5.53
N GLU A 73 17.89 -2.97 4.76
CA GLU A 73 18.99 -3.39 3.87
C GLU A 73 19.32 -2.30 2.85
N ALA A 74 18.32 -1.76 2.14
CA ALA A 74 18.49 -0.68 1.16
C ALA A 74 19.04 0.62 1.77
N GLN A 75 18.75 0.87 3.05
CA GLN A 75 19.25 2.02 3.82
C GLN A 75 20.64 1.78 4.43
N ASN A 76 21.32 0.66 4.12
CA ASN A 76 22.59 0.24 4.73
C ASN A 76 22.52 0.01 6.26
N GLN A 77 21.30 -0.15 6.81
CA GLN A 77 21.06 -0.41 8.22
C GLN A 77 21.13 -1.92 8.51
N TYR A 78 22.24 -2.52 8.10
CA TYR A 78 22.43 -3.98 8.06
C TYR A 78 22.22 -4.68 9.41
N ARG A 79 22.57 -4.02 10.52
CA ARG A 79 22.32 -4.58 11.87
C ARG A 79 20.83 -4.73 12.18
N LYS A 80 20.01 -3.74 11.82
CA LYS A 80 18.55 -3.79 12.04
C LYS A 80 17.89 -4.78 11.08
N ALA A 81 18.32 -4.82 9.81
CA ALA A 81 17.87 -5.82 8.85
C ALA A 81 18.14 -7.26 9.35
N ALA A 82 19.34 -7.53 9.88
CA ALA A 82 19.68 -8.84 10.43
C ALA A 82 18.77 -9.25 11.60
N GLN A 83 18.44 -8.32 12.50
CA GLN A 83 17.55 -8.58 13.64
C GLN A 83 16.13 -8.93 13.16
N ILE A 84 15.62 -8.22 12.16
CA ILE A 84 14.29 -8.46 11.59
C ILE A 84 14.24 -9.85 10.92
N TYR A 85 15.24 -10.22 10.13
CA TYR A 85 15.30 -11.55 9.53
C TYR A 85 15.37 -12.69 10.58
N VAL A 86 16.05 -12.48 11.73
CA VAL A 86 16.03 -13.46 12.83
C VAL A 86 14.63 -13.59 13.45
N LYS A 87 13.92 -12.46 13.65
CA LYS A 87 12.53 -12.49 14.14
C LYS A 87 11.62 -13.21 13.12
N LEU A 88 11.73 -12.91 11.81
CA LEU A 88 10.98 -13.61 10.75
C LEU A 88 11.25 -15.12 10.76
N ALA A 89 12.50 -15.54 10.93
CA ALA A 89 12.87 -16.95 10.99
C ALA A 89 12.20 -17.72 12.14
N SER A 90 11.79 -17.00 13.20
CA SER A 90 11.08 -17.58 14.34
C SER A 90 9.57 -17.61 14.12
N GLN A 91 9.03 -16.64 13.38
CA GLN A 91 7.61 -16.54 13.04
C GLN A 91 7.21 -17.45 11.87
N GLU A 92 8.14 -17.70 10.94
CA GLU A 92 7.92 -18.49 9.72
C GLU A 92 8.89 -19.68 9.64
N PRO A 93 8.61 -20.81 10.33
CA PRO A 93 9.49 -21.97 10.37
C PRO A 93 9.85 -22.54 8.99
N ASP A 94 8.91 -22.49 8.04
CA ASP A 94 9.08 -23.01 6.68
C ASP A 94 10.16 -22.24 5.90
N GLN A 95 10.31 -20.94 6.17
CA GLN A 95 11.32 -20.06 5.54
C GLN A 95 12.50 -19.77 6.48
N SER A 96 12.51 -20.34 7.67
CA SER A 96 13.48 -20.04 8.74
C SER A 96 14.93 -20.14 8.27
N ARG A 97 15.25 -21.18 7.50
CA ARG A 97 16.61 -21.36 6.96
C ARG A 97 17.02 -20.21 6.03
N ALA A 98 16.15 -19.79 5.13
CA ALA A 98 16.43 -18.70 4.19
C ALA A 98 16.60 -17.36 4.93
N TYR A 99 15.74 -17.09 5.92
CA TYR A 99 15.86 -15.89 6.73
C TYR A 99 17.11 -15.88 7.61
N LEU A 100 17.52 -17.02 8.18
CA LEU A 100 18.77 -17.10 8.94
C LEU A 100 20.02 -16.91 8.06
N GLU A 101 19.99 -17.42 6.84
CA GLU A 101 21.04 -17.17 5.84
C GLU A 101 21.12 -15.68 5.51
N LYS A 102 19.99 -15.05 5.20
CA LYS A 102 19.92 -13.61 4.94
C LYS A 102 20.40 -12.78 6.15
N ALA A 103 20.04 -13.18 7.37
CA ALA A 103 20.54 -12.53 8.59
C ALA A 103 22.07 -12.68 8.76
N ALA A 104 22.66 -13.79 8.31
CA ALA A 104 24.11 -13.97 8.30
C ALA A 104 24.79 -13.05 7.26
N GLU A 105 24.22 -12.95 6.05
CA GLU A 105 24.69 -12.00 5.03
C GLU A 105 24.67 -10.55 5.53
N MET A 106 23.56 -10.12 6.14
CA MET A 106 23.42 -8.77 6.69
C MET A 106 24.47 -8.49 7.78
N ARG A 107 24.79 -9.47 8.62
CA ARG A 107 25.86 -9.31 9.62
C ARG A 107 27.23 -9.12 8.97
N GLN A 108 27.54 -9.86 7.91
CA GLN A 108 28.79 -9.67 7.16
C GLN A 108 28.84 -8.28 6.51
N GLN A 109 27.74 -7.81 5.92
CA GLN A 109 27.67 -6.46 5.34
C GLN A 109 27.82 -5.38 6.41
N ALA A 110 27.25 -5.56 7.60
CA ALA A 110 27.43 -4.65 8.72
C ALA A 110 28.92 -4.53 9.14
N GLU A 111 29.65 -5.64 9.12
CA GLU A 111 31.09 -5.66 9.42
C GLU A 111 31.93 -5.01 8.31
N GLN A 112 31.55 -5.18 7.05
CA GLN A 112 32.21 -4.53 5.92
C GLN A 112 31.98 -3.02 5.96
N ASN A 113 30.72 -2.58 6.10
CA ASN A 113 30.37 -1.17 6.21
C ASN A 113 31.08 -0.48 7.40
N ALA A 114 31.18 -1.16 8.54
CA ALA A 114 31.91 -0.64 9.70
C ALA A 114 33.44 -0.53 9.49
N LYS A 115 34.02 -1.28 8.54
CA LYS A 115 35.44 -1.14 8.15
C LYS A 115 35.64 -0.03 7.11
N ASP A 116 34.62 0.20 6.29
CA ASP A 116 34.63 1.19 5.21
C ASP A 116 34.27 2.60 5.69
N GLU A 117 33.61 2.76 6.83
CA GLU A 117 33.47 4.04 7.53
C GLU A 117 34.79 4.36 8.28
N PRO A 118 35.65 5.27 7.77
CA PRO A 118 36.79 5.71 8.55
C PRO A 118 36.22 6.51 9.73
N THR A 119 36.59 6.13 10.95
CA THR A 119 36.37 6.92 12.17
C THR A 119 36.63 8.40 11.84
N ARG A 120 35.56 9.18 11.73
CA ARG A 120 35.60 10.58 11.31
C ARG A 120 35.58 11.51 12.51
#